data_AF-A0A2G6L8P1-F1
#
_entry.id   AF-A0A2G6L8P1-F1
#
_cell.length_a   1.000
_cell.length_b   1.000
_cell.length_c   1.000
_cell.angle_alpha   90.00
_cell.angle_beta   90.00
_cell.angle_gamma   90.00
#
_symmetry.space_group_name_H-M   'P 1'
#
loop_
_entity.id
_entity.type
_entity.pdbx_description
1 polymer ?
#
loop_
_entity_poly.entity_id
_entity_poly.type
_entity_poly.pdbx_seq_one_letter_code
_entity_poly.pdbx_strand_id
1 'polypeptide(L)' 'DQDIQNANYETTSVYGFGHPLYYKNVIDVMRGEAEPETDGREGLKSLEVLVAAYLSARDGKTVSLPLEL' A
#
# COMPACT_ATOMS: atom_id res chain seq x y z
N ASP A 1 -19.83 -11.36 14.02
CA ASP A 1 -20.53 -11.26 12.72
C ASP A 1 -21.12 -9.89 12.44
N GLN A 2 -21.93 -9.32 13.33
CA GLN A 2 -22.54 -8.00 13.13
C GLN A 2 -21.50 -6.86 12.98
N ASP A 3 -20.42 -6.88 13.76
CA ASP A 3 -19.37 -5.85 13.72
C ASP A 3 -18.55 -5.88 12.41
N ILE A 4 -18.45 -7.04 11.76
CA ILE A 4 -17.77 -7.19 10.46
C ILE A 4 -18.60 -6.53 9.35
N GLN A 5 -19.93 -6.61 9.42
CA GLN A 5 -20.80 -5.94 8.44
C GLN A 5 -20.78 -4.42 8.60
N ASN A 6 -20.74 -3.93 9.84
CA ASN A 6 -20.72 -2.50 10.13
C ASN A 6 -19.41 -1.82 9.68
N ALA A 7 -18.27 -2.53 9.77
CA ALA A 7 -16.97 -2.02 9.35
C ALA A 7 -16.84 -1.74 7.84
N ASN A 8 -17.68 -2.36 6.99
CA ASN A 8 -17.59 -2.24 5.54
C ASN A 8 -18.38 -1.07 4.92
N TYR A 9 -19.32 -0.47 5.65
CA TYR A 9 -20.30 0.45 5.05
C TYR A 9 -20.31 1.88 5.61
N GLU A 10 -19.77 2.12 6.80
CA GLU A 10 -19.73 3.48 7.35
C GLU A 10 -18.43 4.19 6.99
N THR A 11 -18.29 4.56 5.71
CA THR A 11 -17.41 5.68 5.36
C THR A 11 -18.29 6.87 5.01
N THR A 12 -18.12 7.98 5.74
CA THR A 12 -18.88 9.22 5.50
C THR A 12 -18.52 9.91 4.19
N SER A 13 -17.61 9.32 3.40
CA SER A 13 -17.05 9.86 2.17
C SER A 13 -16.40 8.74 1.36
N VAL A 14 -16.38 8.89 0.03
CA VAL A 14 -15.62 8.04 -0.91
C VAL A 14 -14.13 7.95 -0.58
N TYR A 15 -13.63 8.88 0.24
CA TYR A 15 -12.24 8.96 0.69
C TYR A 15 -11.97 8.18 1.98
N GLY A 16 -12.98 7.67 2.67
CA GLY A 16 -12.80 6.93 3.93
C GLY A 16 -11.95 7.67 4.96
N PHE A 17 -11.38 6.93 5.91
CA PHE A 17 -10.54 7.51 6.96
C PHE A 17 -9.09 7.75 6.53
N GLY A 18 -8.58 6.96 5.58
CA GLY A 18 -7.15 6.97 5.21
C GLY A 18 -6.75 8.10 4.25
N HIS A 19 -7.57 8.44 3.26
CA HIS A 19 -7.15 9.39 2.22
C HIS A 19 -6.90 10.81 2.73
N PRO A 20 -7.70 11.39 3.65
CA PRO A 20 -7.39 12.73 4.17
C PRO A 20 -6.02 12.81 4.85
N LEU A 21 -5.65 11.77 5.60
CA LEU A 21 -4.34 11.68 6.26
C LEU A 21 -3.21 11.48 5.25
N TYR A 22 -3.43 10.62 4.24
CA TYR A 22 -2.49 10.43 3.14
C TYR A 22 -2.22 11.74 2.39
N TYR A 23 -3.26 12.48 2.01
CA TYR A 23 -3.12 13.79 1.37
C TYR A 23 -2.45 14.82 2.28
N LYS A 24 -2.70 14.77 3.59
CA LYS A 24 -1.99 15.62 4.54
C LYS A 24 -0.48 15.34 4.49
N ASN A 25 -0.04 14.08 4.54
CA ASN A 25 1.39 13.76 4.41
C ASN A 25 1.96 14.29 3.08
N VAL A 26 1.25 14.11 1.96
CA VAL A 26 1.67 14.65 0.65
C VAL A 26 1.85 16.18 0.70
N ILE A 27 0.92 16.91 1.31
CA ILE A 27 1.00 18.38 1.43
C ILE A 27 2.17 18.80 2.32
N ASP A 28 2.34 18.15 3.47
CA ASP A 28 3.40 18.47 4.43
C ASP A 28 4.79 18.19 3.83
N VAL A 29 4.94 17.11 3.05
CA VAL A 29 6.17 16.81 2.28
C VAL A 29 6.48 17.90 1.26
N MET A 30 5.48 18.33 0.49
CA MET A 30 5.65 19.41 -0.51
C MET A 30 6.02 20.75 0.14
N ARG A 31 5.73 20.94 1.43
CA ARG A 31 6.13 22.11 2.22
C ARG A 31 7.50 21.96 2.90
N GLY A 32 8.11 20.77 2.84
CA GLY A 32 9.34 20.46 3.57
C GLY A 32 9.14 20.28 5.08
N GLU A 33 7.91 20.01 5.51
CA GLU A 33 7.52 19.84 6.91
C GLU A 33 7.51 18.36 7.36
N ALA A 34 7.56 17.42 6.41
CA ALA A 34 7.54 15.98 6.65
C ALA A 34 8.33 15.19 5.59
N GLU A 35 8.62 13.93 5.90
CA GLU A 35 9.10 12.93 4.94
C GLU A 35 7.92 12.11 4.38
N PRO A 36 8.00 11.59 3.15
CA PRO A 36 6.94 10.79 2.56
C PRO A 36 6.76 9.48 3.34
N GLU A 37 5.56 9.23 3.84
CA GLU A 37 5.23 7.97 4.54
C GLU A 37 5.31 6.76 3.60
N THR A 38 5.06 6.97 2.31
CA THR A 38 5.26 5.95 1.27
C THR A 38 5.75 6.64 0.00
N ASP A 39 7.05 6.51 -0.26
CA ASP A 39 7.67 6.98 -1.49
C ASP A 39 7.66 5.90 -2.58
N GLY A 40 8.25 6.21 -3.74
CA GLY A 40 8.35 5.25 -4.83
C GLY A 40 9.16 4.00 -4.49
N ARG A 41 10.18 4.11 -3.61
CA ARG A 41 11.04 2.99 -3.22
C ARG A 41 10.31 2.04 -2.27
N GLU A 42 9.56 2.59 -1.31
CA GLU A 42 8.68 1.79 -0.44
C GLU A 42 7.58 1.10 -1.26
N GLY A 43 6.99 1.80 -2.23
CA GLY A 43 6.01 1.22 -3.15
C GLY A 43 6.54 0.00 -3.92
N LEU A 44 7.79 0.05 -4.40
CA LEU A 44 8.43 -1.04 -5.12
C LEU A 44 8.55 -2.33 -4.32
N LYS A 45 8.72 -2.27 -2.99
CA LYS A 45 8.79 -3.48 -2.14
C LYS A 45 7.50 -4.30 -2.23
N SER A 46 6.34 -3.65 -2.19
CA SER A 46 5.05 -4.33 -2.31
C SER A 46 4.84 -4.92 -3.71
N LEU A 47 5.25 -4.17 -4.74
CA LEU A 47 5.17 -4.63 -6.13
C LEU A 47 6.08 -5.84 -6.36
N GLU A 48 7.27 -5.85 -5.77
CA GLU A 48 8.22 -6.96 -5.84
C GLU A 48 7.59 -8.27 -5.32
N VAL A 49 6.90 -8.21 -4.17
CA VAL A 49 6.18 -9.36 -3.62
C VAL A 49 5.07 -9.85 -4.55
N LEU A 50 4.29 -8.93 -5.15
CA LEU A 50 3.25 -9.30 -6.12
C LEU A 50 3.83 -9.98 -7.36
N VAL A 51 4.94 -9.46 -7.88
CA VAL A 51 5.65 -10.05 -9.02
C VAL A 51 6.19 -11.44 -8.66
N ALA A 52 6.82 -11.59 -7.50
CA ALA A 52 7.30 -12.89 -7.02
C ALA A 52 6.17 -13.91 -6.85
N ALA A 53 5.01 -13.49 -6.36
CA ALA A 53 3.82 -14.33 -6.26
C ALA A 53 3.32 -14.78 -7.64
N TYR A 54 3.28 -13.88 -8.62
CA TYR A 54 2.90 -14.23 -10.00
C TYR A 54 3.90 -15.17 -10.67
N LEU A 55 5.21 -14.96 -10.46
CA LEU A 55 6.25 -15.86 -10.96
C LEU A 55 6.14 -17.26 -10.33
N SER A 56 5.92 -17.32 -9.01
CA SER A 56 5.71 -18.57 -8.29
C SER A 56 4.49 -19.34 -8.80
N ALA A 57 3.36 -18.65 -8.97
CA ALA A 57 2.13 -19.25 -9.48
C ALA A 57 2.28 -19.76 -10.92
N ARG A 58 3.02 -19.04 -11.77
CA ARG A 58 3.28 -19.44 -13.17
C ARG A 58 4.20 -20.65 -13.26
N ASP A 59 5.29 -20.65 -12.49
CA ASP A 59 6.39 -21.62 -12.64
C ASP A 59 6.31 -22.79 -11.65
N GLY A 60 5.41 -22.75 -10.67
CA GLY A 60 5.22 -23.80 -9.66
C GLY A 60 6.42 -23.97 -8.73
N LYS A 61 7.18 -22.92 -8.48
CA LYS A 61 8.41 -22.97 -7.68
C LYS A 61 8.51 -21.78 -6.71
N THR A 62 9.26 -21.96 -5.63
CA THR A 62 9.61 -20.87 -4.72
C THR A 62 10.45 -19.80 -5.44
N VAL A 63 10.11 -18.53 -5.24
CA VAL A 63 10.84 -17.35 -5.75
C VAL A 63 11.44 -16.62 -4.55
N SER A 64 12.75 -16.39 -4.55
CA SER A 64 13.47 -15.65 -3.52
C SER A 64 13.47 -14.14 -3.81
N LEU A 65 13.57 -13.34 -2.76
CA LEU A 65 13.72 -11.88 -2.82
C LEU A 65 15.14 -11.47 -2.37
N PRO A 66 15.68 -10.33 -2.84
CA PRO A 66 15.08 -9.42 -3.83
C PRO A 66 15.11 -9.99 -5.25
N LEU A 67 14.24 -9.50 -6.13
CA LEU A 67 14.17 -9.91 -7.53
C LEU A 67 15.35 -9.35 -8.34
N GLU A 68 15.85 -8.18 -7.98
CA GLU A 68 17.06 -7.55 -8.52
C GLU A 68 17.96 -7.07 -7.37
N LEU A 69 19.29 -7.15 -7.56
CA LEU A 69 20.30 -6.73 -6.58
C LEU A 69 20.60 -5.23 -6.65
#